data_AF-A0A8J3W312-F1
#
_entry.id   AF-A0A8J3W312-F1
#
_cell.length_a   1.000
_cell.length_b   1.000
_cell.length_c   1.000
_cell.angle_alpha   90.00
_cell.angle_beta   90.00
_cell.angle_gamma   90.00
#
_symmetry.space_group_name_H-M   'P 1'
#
loop_
_entity.id
_entity.type
_entity.pdbx_description
1 polymer ?
#
loop_
_entity_poly.entity_id
_entity_poly.type
_entity_poly.pdbx_seq_one_letter_code
_entity_poly.pdbx_strand_id
1 'polypeptide(L)'
;MPLDGGRGRHGLRGNPRGDGELWGFLSYLRAADRSAFDRAVGRFGLDVATDWGQNGKDLFYANQRKYVSRPTVPQENGPMRELPQVVEEFDVFRGWHWFYRFQMAARTVDGFRRRMWHMARLRLRDIAETPWNGPAEAPTWTVPDPQAPGGLRPARIKDVITSERGMALVYRWHISLPVL
;
A
#
# COMPACT_ATOMS: atom_id res chain seq x y z
N MET A 1 37.36 5.80 -24.33
CA MET A 1 36.60 6.43 -23.23
C MET A 1 35.16 6.63 -23.70
N PRO A 2 34.20 5.78 -23.30
CA PRO A 2 32.81 6.07 -23.57
C PRO A 2 32.24 6.95 -22.45
N LEU A 3 31.42 7.93 -22.87
CA LEU A 3 30.74 8.91 -22.03
C LEU A 3 29.52 8.24 -21.37
N ASP A 4 29.50 8.25 -20.04
CA ASP A 4 28.39 7.72 -19.23
C ASP A 4 27.21 8.71 -19.26
N GLY A 5 26.27 8.44 -20.16
CA GLY A 5 24.99 9.14 -20.29
C GLY A 5 23.88 8.30 -19.70
N GLY A 6 23.40 8.67 -18.52
CA GLY A 6 22.29 7.95 -17.90
C GLY A 6 21.76 8.63 -16.64
N ARG A 7 21.12 9.80 -16.80
CA ARG A 7 20.25 10.38 -15.78
C ARG A 7 19.04 9.45 -15.54
N GLY A 8 19.23 8.42 -14.71
CA GLY A 8 18.17 7.63 -14.12
C GLY A 8 17.41 8.50 -13.11
N ARG A 9 16.34 9.16 -13.58
CA ARG A 9 15.47 9.97 -12.72
C ARG A 9 14.86 9.07 -11.64
N HIS A 10 15.00 9.54 -10.40
CA HIS A 10 14.44 8.98 -9.17
C HIS A 10 13.11 8.25 -9.37
N GLY A 11 13.14 6.91 -9.23
CA GLY A 11 11.98 6.18 -8.76
C GLY A 11 11.52 6.78 -7.43
N LEU A 12 10.20 6.95 -7.27
CA LEU A 12 9.54 7.37 -6.04
C LEU A 12 10.23 6.69 -4.86
N ARG A 13 10.86 7.50 -3.99
CA ARG A 13 11.89 7.06 -3.03
C ARG A 13 11.52 5.75 -2.32
N GLY A 14 12.34 4.71 -2.57
CA GLY A 14 12.43 3.52 -1.74
C GLY A 14 11.59 2.30 -2.16
N ASN A 15 10.82 2.33 -3.25
CA ASN A 15 10.26 1.09 -3.83
C ASN A 15 11.06 0.70 -5.10
N PRO A 16 11.93 -0.32 -5.06
CA PRO A 16 12.70 -0.75 -6.23
C PRO A 16 11.81 -1.27 -7.35
N ARG A 17 10.56 -1.63 -7.03
CA ARG A 17 9.57 -2.08 -7.99
C ARG A 17 8.70 -0.98 -8.56
N GLY A 18 8.81 0.30 -8.19
CA GLY A 18 7.95 1.38 -8.73
C GLY A 18 6.42 1.27 -8.49
N ASP A 19 5.97 0.20 -7.84
CA ASP A 19 4.57 -0.12 -7.57
C ASP A 19 3.89 0.88 -6.62
N GLY A 20 2.58 1.07 -6.81
CA GLY A 20 1.77 2.08 -6.12
C GLY A 20 0.76 1.50 -5.12
N GLU A 21 0.51 2.22 -4.02
CA GLU A 21 -0.42 1.80 -2.97
C GLU A 21 -1.89 1.76 -3.42
N LEU A 22 -2.27 2.62 -4.37
CA LEU A 22 -3.61 2.62 -4.96
C LEU A 22 -3.93 1.23 -5.53
N TRP A 23 -2.98 0.62 -6.23
CA TRP A 23 -3.17 -0.68 -6.86
C TRP A 23 -3.19 -1.81 -5.83
N GLY A 24 -2.42 -1.69 -4.74
CA GLY A 24 -2.52 -2.60 -3.59
C GLY A 24 -3.92 -2.57 -2.96
N PHE A 25 -4.48 -1.37 -2.78
CA PHE A 25 -5.86 -1.19 -2.34
C PHE A 25 -6.88 -1.78 -3.33
N LEU A 26 -6.71 -1.55 -4.62
CA LEU A 26 -7.61 -2.09 -5.65
C LEU A 26 -7.54 -3.63 -5.72
N SER A 27 -6.38 -4.22 -5.45
CA SER A 27 -6.22 -5.68 -5.35
C SER A 27 -7.03 -6.23 -4.17
N TYR A 28 -6.93 -5.57 -3.01
CA TYR A 28 -7.78 -5.88 -1.85
C TYR A 28 -9.26 -5.70 -2.13
N LEU A 29 -9.65 -4.59 -2.77
CA LEU A 29 -11.04 -4.30 -3.13
C LEU A 29 -11.60 -5.40 -4.03
N ARG A 30 -10.86 -5.82 -5.07
CA ARG A 30 -11.26 -6.89 -5.99
C ARG A 30 -11.57 -8.19 -5.26
N ALA A 31 -10.71 -8.56 -4.30
CA ALA A 31 -10.88 -9.78 -3.52
C ALA A 31 -12.00 -9.68 -2.48
N ALA A 32 -12.17 -8.53 -1.83
CA ALA A 32 -13.10 -8.37 -0.73
C ALA A 32 -14.50 -7.90 -1.15
N ASP A 33 -14.63 -7.27 -2.31
CA ASP A 33 -15.89 -6.77 -2.89
C ASP A 33 -15.74 -6.55 -4.41
N ARG A 34 -15.87 -7.64 -5.17
CA ARG A 34 -15.73 -7.63 -6.63
C ARG A 34 -16.72 -6.68 -7.31
N SER A 35 -17.94 -6.57 -6.81
CA SER A 35 -18.96 -5.67 -7.39
C SER A 35 -18.56 -4.20 -7.22
N ALA A 36 -18.07 -3.81 -6.05
CA ALA A 36 -17.55 -2.46 -5.82
C ALA A 36 -16.32 -2.16 -6.68
N PHE A 37 -15.41 -3.13 -6.85
CA PHE A 37 -14.28 -3.02 -7.76
C PHE A 37 -14.73 -2.74 -9.20
N ASP A 38 -15.64 -3.57 -9.73
CA ASP A 38 -16.11 -3.44 -11.11
C ASP A 38 -16.83 -2.10 -11.34
N ARG A 39 -17.63 -1.64 -10.36
CA ARG A 39 -18.32 -0.35 -10.42
C ARG A 39 -17.35 0.84 -10.35
N ALA A 40 -16.28 0.75 -9.56
CA ALA A 40 -15.33 1.85 -9.39
C ALA A 40 -14.35 1.96 -10.56
N VAL A 41 -13.79 0.82 -11.01
CA VAL A 41 -12.67 0.79 -11.96
C VAL A 41 -12.77 -0.31 -13.01
N GLY A 42 -13.28 -1.50 -12.66
CA GLY A 42 -13.18 -2.68 -13.54
C GLY A 42 -13.89 -2.54 -14.88
N ARG A 43 -15.10 -1.95 -14.88
CA ARG A 43 -15.88 -1.68 -16.11
C ARG A 43 -15.23 -0.67 -17.06
N PHE A 44 -14.16 -0.02 -16.61
CA PHE A 44 -13.44 1.02 -17.35
C PHE A 44 -12.08 0.53 -17.86
N GLY A 45 -11.93 -0.79 -17.98
CA GLY A 45 -10.72 -1.40 -18.52
C GLY A 45 -9.54 -1.39 -17.57
N LEU A 46 -9.77 -1.27 -16.25
CA LEU A 46 -8.70 -1.49 -15.28
C LEU A 46 -8.83 -2.84 -14.61
N ASP A 47 -7.69 -3.50 -14.47
CA ASP A 47 -7.57 -4.63 -13.58
C ASP A 47 -6.25 -4.54 -12.78
N VAL A 48 -5.98 -5.51 -11.92
CA VAL A 48 -4.80 -5.54 -11.06
C VAL A 48 -3.81 -6.61 -11.50
N ALA A 49 -2.52 -6.28 -11.46
CA ALA A 49 -1.45 -7.19 -11.82
C ALA A 49 -1.27 -8.36 -10.84
N THR A 50 -1.53 -8.10 -9.56
CA THR A 50 -1.32 -9.07 -8.49
C THR A 50 -2.58 -9.17 -7.65
N ASP A 51 -3.09 -10.38 -7.48
CA ASP A 51 -4.25 -10.64 -6.63
C ASP A 51 -3.92 -10.51 -5.15
N TRP A 52 -4.93 -10.16 -4.35
CA TRP A 52 -4.78 -10.08 -2.88
C TRP A 52 -4.36 -11.40 -2.24
N GLY A 53 -4.81 -12.52 -2.80
CA GLY A 53 -4.65 -13.84 -2.18
C GLY A 53 -5.34 -13.91 -0.81
N GLN A 54 -4.78 -14.70 0.11
CA GLN A 54 -5.38 -14.92 1.42
C GLN A 54 -5.23 -13.72 2.37
N ASN A 55 -4.08 -13.02 2.30
CA ASN A 55 -3.72 -12.00 3.29
C ASN A 55 -2.90 -10.82 2.70
N GLY A 56 -2.78 -10.71 1.38
CA GLY A 56 -2.02 -9.63 0.75
C GLY A 56 -0.50 -9.78 0.81
N LYS A 57 0.03 -10.94 1.23
CA LYS A 57 1.47 -11.15 1.45
C LYS A 57 2.33 -10.78 0.25
N ASP A 58 1.92 -11.16 -0.96
CA ASP A 58 2.71 -10.93 -2.18
C ASP A 58 2.74 -9.45 -2.60
N LEU A 59 1.79 -8.67 -2.08
CA LEU A 59 1.68 -7.22 -2.29
C LEU A 59 2.37 -6.45 -1.15
N PHE A 60 2.67 -7.10 -0.02
CA PHE A 60 3.17 -6.43 1.17
C PHE A 60 4.66 -6.10 1.02
N TYR A 61 4.95 -4.81 0.91
CA TYR A 61 6.30 -4.28 0.89
C TYR A 61 6.78 -3.99 2.31
N ALA A 62 7.49 -4.96 2.90
CA ALA A 62 7.90 -4.97 4.30
C ALA A 62 8.70 -3.74 4.73
N ASN A 63 9.62 -3.26 3.88
CA ASN A 63 10.49 -2.10 4.15
C ASN A 63 9.75 -0.76 4.30
N GLN A 64 8.48 -0.71 3.89
CA GLN A 64 7.65 0.49 3.99
C GLN A 64 6.26 0.15 4.53
N ARG A 65 6.06 -1.04 5.10
CA ARG A 65 4.81 -1.52 5.71
C ARG A 65 3.54 -1.17 4.92
N LYS A 66 3.58 -1.38 3.61
CA LYS A 66 2.49 -0.99 2.70
C LYS A 66 2.21 -2.07 1.66
N TYR A 67 0.99 -2.06 1.14
CA TYR A 67 0.57 -2.95 0.06
C TYR A 67 0.69 -2.21 -1.26
N VAL A 68 1.46 -2.75 -2.21
CA VAL A 68 1.70 -2.13 -3.52
C VAL A 68 1.42 -3.12 -4.63
N SER A 69 0.97 -2.60 -5.77
CA SER A 69 0.71 -3.39 -6.97
C SER A 69 0.83 -2.50 -8.21
N ARG A 70 0.40 -3.03 -9.35
CA ARG A 70 0.32 -2.36 -10.64
C ARG A 70 -1.06 -2.52 -11.28
N PRO A 71 -1.45 -1.58 -12.15
CA PRO A 71 -2.60 -1.79 -13.01
C PRO A 71 -2.23 -2.77 -14.12
N THR A 72 -3.24 -3.50 -14.57
CA THR A 72 -3.27 -4.10 -15.90
C THR A 72 -4.32 -3.39 -16.74
N VAL A 73 -3.99 -3.12 -17.99
CA VAL A 73 -4.86 -2.42 -18.95
C VAL A 73 -5.07 -3.27 -20.20
N PRO A 74 -6.20 -3.13 -20.90
CA PRO A 74 -6.45 -3.84 -22.14
C PRO A 74 -5.49 -3.32 -23.22
N GLN A 75 -5.06 -4.24 -24.08
CA GLN A 75 -4.38 -3.90 -25.33
C GLN A 75 -5.43 -3.81 -26.45
N GLU A 76 -5.14 -3.02 -27.48
CA GLU A 76 -6.08 -2.72 -28.58
C GLU A 76 -6.75 -3.97 -29.18
N ASN A 77 -6.06 -5.12 -29.19
CA ASN A 77 -6.60 -6.43 -29.57
C ASN A 77 -5.99 -7.59 -28.75
N GLY A 78 -5.73 -7.40 -27.45
CA GLY A 78 -4.94 -8.36 -26.67
C GLY A 78 -5.41 -8.56 -25.23
N PRO A 79 -4.80 -9.52 -24.52
CA PRO A 79 -5.09 -9.75 -23.11
C PRO A 79 -4.72 -8.52 -22.28
N MET A 80 -5.28 -8.43 -21.07
CA MET A 80 -4.84 -7.46 -20.07
C MET A 80 -3.33 -7.62 -19.85
N ARG A 81 -2.61 -6.51 -19.86
CA ARG A 81 -1.16 -6.50 -19.63
C ARG A 81 -0.81 -5.51 -18.53
N GLU A 82 0.17 -5.87 -17.71
CA GLU A 82 0.73 -4.95 -16.73
C GLU A 82 1.24 -3.68 -17.41
N LEU A 83 0.87 -2.54 -16.84
CA LEU A 83 1.31 -1.26 -17.36
C LEU A 83 2.83 -1.09 -17.16
N PRO A 84 3.60 -0.73 -18.20
CA PRO A 84 5.02 -0.45 -18.06
C PRO A 84 5.30 0.65 -17.03
N GLN A 85 6.42 0.53 -16.31
CA GLN A 85 6.80 1.50 -15.28
C GLN A 85 7.56 2.69 -15.83
N VAL A 86 6.88 3.45 -16.66
CA VAL A 86 7.35 4.74 -17.13
C VAL A 86 6.36 5.82 -16.70
N VAL A 87 6.86 7.01 -16.38
CA VAL A 87 6.07 8.07 -15.73
C VAL A 87 4.86 8.44 -16.58
N GLU A 88 5.08 8.48 -17.88
CA GLU A 88 4.16 8.86 -18.94
C GLU A 88 2.94 7.92 -18.98
N GLU A 89 3.16 6.61 -18.83
CA GLU A 89 2.07 5.63 -18.78
C GLU A 89 1.18 5.84 -17.54
N PHE A 90 1.75 6.31 -16.43
CA PHE A 90 0.99 6.60 -15.21
C PHE A 90 0.34 7.99 -15.20
N ASP A 91 0.70 8.89 -16.12
CA ASP A 91 0.11 10.24 -16.17
C ASP A 91 -1.38 10.20 -16.52
N VAL A 92 -1.84 9.16 -17.22
CA VAL A 92 -3.27 8.93 -17.44
C VAL A 92 -4.05 8.92 -16.12
N PHE A 93 -3.51 8.28 -15.07
CA PHE A 93 -4.14 8.20 -13.75
C PHE A 93 -4.02 9.47 -12.93
N ARG A 94 -3.11 10.38 -13.31
CA ARG A 94 -3.00 11.72 -12.75
C ARG A 94 -3.93 12.71 -13.44
N GLY A 95 -4.52 12.33 -14.57
CA GLY A 95 -5.49 13.12 -15.30
C GLY A 95 -6.81 13.34 -14.56
N TRP A 96 -7.49 14.43 -14.90
CA TRP A 96 -8.76 14.83 -14.30
C TRP A 96 -9.84 13.74 -14.35
N HIS A 97 -9.90 12.96 -15.43
CA HIS A 97 -10.88 11.88 -15.57
C HIS A 97 -10.78 10.85 -14.44
N TRP A 98 -9.56 10.37 -14.16
CA TRP A 98 -9.32 9.38 -13.11
C TRP A 98 -9.42 9.99 -11.72
N PHE A 99 -8.96 11.23 -11.53
CA PHE A 99 -9.15 11.97 -10.29
C PHE A 99 -10.64 12.04 -9.90
N TYR A 100 -11.49 12.54 -10.80
CA TYR A 100 -12.93 12.64 -10.55
C TYR A 100 -13.60 11.29 -10.38
N ARG A 101 -13.16 10.27 -11.10
CA ARG A 101 -13.68 8.91 -10.96
C ARG A 101 -13.42 8.33 -9.58
N PHE A 102 -12.19 8.41 -9.07
CA PHE A 102 -11.88 7.94 -7.71
C PHE A 102 -12.63 8.75 -6.66
N GLN A 103 -12.72 10.06 -6.88
CA GLN A 103 -13.50 10.95 -6.03
C GLN A 103 -14.99 10.55 -5.97
N MET A 104 -15.60 10.23 -7.11
CA MET A 104 -17.00 9.80 -7.18
C MET A 104 -17.19 8.39 -6.62
N ALA A 105 -16.26 7.47 -6.86
CA ALA A 105 -16.29 6.13 -6.28
C ALA A 105 -16.28 6.20 -4.74
N ALA A 106 -15.43 7.03 -4.15
CA ALA A 106 -15.38 7.25 -2.70
C ALA A 106 -16.69 7.84 -2.12
N ARG A 107 -17.46 8.59 -2.91
CA ARG A 107 -18.74 9.18 -2.49
C ARG A 107 -19.94 8.25 -2.69
N THR A 108 -19.97 7.49 -3.78
CA THR A 108 -21.18 6.84 -4.29
C THR A 108 -21.14 5.32 -4.28
N VAL A 109 -19.95 4.71 -4.21
CA VAL A 109 -19.79 3.26 -4.16
C VAL A 109 -19.51 2.85 -2.72
N ASP A 110 -20.55 2.39 -2.01
CA ASP A 110 -20.47 2.09 -0.58
C ASP A 110 -19.40 1.04 -0.24
N GLY A 111 -19.29 -0.02 -1.04
CA GLY A 111 -18.25 -1.03 -0.90
C GLY A 111 -16.83 -0.45 -1.01
N PHE A 112 -16.60 0.46 -1.97
CA PHE A 112 -15.31 1.15 -2.12
C PHE A 112 -14.97 1.95 -0.86
N ARG A 113 -15.91 2.78 -0.38
CA ARG A 113 -15.74 3.61 0.83
C ARG A 113 -15.48 2.77 2.08
N ARG A 114 -16.28 1.72 2.31
CA ARG A 114 -16.07 0.83 3.47
C ARG A 114 -14.71 0.16 3.37
N ARG A 115 -14.32 -0.34 2.20
CA ARG A 115 -13.04 -1.02 2.03
C ARG A 115 -11.83 -0.09 2.21
N MET A 116 -11.93 1.20 1.89
CA MET A 116 -10.90 2.18 2.27
C MET A 116 -10.66 2.19 3.78
N TRP A 117 -11.73 2.18 4.59
CA TRP A 117 -11.61 2.12 6.05
C TRP A 117 -11.02 0.79 6.53
N HIS A 118 -11.41 -0.33 5.94
CA HIS A 118 -10.81 -1.62 6.27
C HIS A 118 -9.31 -1.65 5.92
N MET A 119 -8.90 -1.13 4.77
CA MET A 119 -7.50 -1.07 4.38
C MET A 119 -6.69 -0.19 5.34
N ALA A 120 -7.24 0.95 5.78
CA ALA A 120 -6.61 1.78 6.80
C ALA A 120 -6.38 1.02 8.11
N ARG A 121 -7.37 0.21 8.55
CA ARG A 121 -7.21 -0.66 9.74
C ARG A 121 -6.17 -1.76 9.57
N LEU A 122 -6.08 -2.38 8.38
CA LEU A 122 -5.03 -3.36 8.07
C LEU A 122 -3.64 -2.72 8.18
N ARG A 123 -3.45 -1.54 7.57
CA ARG A 123 -2.18 -0.81 7.66
C ARG A 123 -1.85 -0.38 9.08
N LEU A 124 -2.83 0.14 9.83
CA LEU A 124 -2.66 0.49 11.24
C LEU A 124 -2.20 -0.71 12.06
N ARG A 125 -2.80 -1.89 11.86
CA ARG A 125 -2.35 -3.14 12.49
C ARG A 125 -0.89 -3.42 12.12
N ASP A 126 -0.54 -3.40 10.84
CA ASP A 126 0.82 -3.79 10.41
C ASP A 126 1.90 -2.81 10.93
N ILE A 127 1.58 -1.52 11.02
CA ILE A 127 2.42 -0.50 11.66
C ILE A 127 2.50 -0.75 13.17
N ALA A 128 1.36 -0.95 13.83
CA ALA A 128 1.29 -1.21 15.26
C ALA A 128 2.11 -2.45 15.68
N GLU A 129 2.15 -3.48 14.83
CA GLU A 129 2.93 -4.71 15.04
C GLU A 129 4.42 -4.57 14.70
N THR A 130 4.84 -3.46 14.10
CA THR A 130 6.25 -3.24 13.75
C THR A 130 7.11 -3.16 15.01
N PRO A 131 8.27 -3.87 15.06
CA PRO A 131 9.20 -3.76 16.17
C PRO A 131 9.65 -2.31 16.39
N TRP A 132 9.68 -1.89 17.65
CA TRP A 132 10.19 -0.61 18.08
C TRP A 132 11.69 -0.72 18.35
N ASN A 133 12.49 -0.13 17.47
CA ASN A 133 13.94 -0.07 17.65
C ASN A 133 14.37 1.05 18.62
N GLY A 134 13.49 2.02 18.91
CA GLY A 134 13.84 3.20 19.68
C GLY A 134 14.79 4.13 18.93
N PRO A 135 15.37 5.15 19.61
CA PRO A 135 16.37 6.03 19.02
C PRO A 135 17.76 5.37 18.86
N ALA A 136 17.95 4.15 19.37
CA ALA A 136 19.17 3.36 19.19
C ALA A 136 18.97 2.35 18.05
N GLU A 137 20.00 2.11 17.24
CA GLU A 137 19.87 1.35 15.98
C GLU A 137 19.50 -0.14 16.14
N ALA A 138 19.55 -0.70 17.35
CA ALA A 138 19.15 -2.09 17.64
C ALA A 138 17.91 -2.14 18.55
N PRO A 139 16.97 -3.09 18.33
CA PRO A 139 15.80 -3.31 19.20
C PRO A 139 16.24 -3.81 20.57
N THR A 140 16.64 -2.88 21.42
CA THR A 140 17.07 -3.11 22.81
C THR A 140 15.87 -3.17 23.76
N TRP A 141 14.71 -2.69 23.31
CA TRP A 141 13.49 -2.62 24.11
C TRP A 141 12.72 -3.92 24.00
N THR A 142 12.59 -4.63 25.13
CA THR A 142 11.79 -5.85 25.22
C THR A 142 10.64 -5.69 26.21
N VAL A 143 9.56 -6.42 25.97
CA VAL A 143 8.37 -6.46 26.83
C VAL A 143 7.99 -7.92 27.09
N PRO A 144 7.27 -8.22 28.18
CA PRO A 144 6.74 -9.56 28.42
C PRO A 144 5.96 -10.07 27.21
N ASP A 145 6.21 -11.32 26.82
CA ASP A 145 5.48 -11.95 25.73
C ASP A 145 4.18 -12.58 26.24
N PRO A 146 2.99 -12.09 25.82
CA PRO A 146 1.72 -12.69 26.20
C PRO A 146 1.56 -14.14 25.71
N GLN A 147 2.30 -14.54 24.67
CA GLN A 147 2.24 -15.88 24.08
C GLN A 147 3.25 -16.86 24.71
N ALA A 148 4.22 -16.35 25.49
CA ALA A 148 5.23 -17.16 26.15
C ALA A 148 5.44 -16.64 27.59
N PRO A 149 4.68 -17.17 28.58
CA PRO A 149 4.80 -16.74 29.97
C PRO A 149 6.23 -16.88 30.51
N GLY A 150 6.83 -15.78 30.97
CA GLY A 150 8.23 -15.70 31.40
C GLY A 150 9.22 -15.38 30.28
N GLY A 151 8.78 -15.37 29.02
CA GLY A 151 9.54 -14.93 27.86
C GLY A 151 9.45 -13.42 27.61
N LEU A 152 10.44 -12.90 26.91
CA LEU A 152 10.49 -11.53 26.43
C LEU A 152 10.40 -11.51 24.91
N ARG A 153 9.71 -10.52 24.36
CA ARG A 153 9.67 -10.23 22.92
C ARG A 153 10.14 -8.80 22.64
N PRO A 154 10.59 -8.47 21.42
CA PRO A 154 10.81 -7.09 21.03
C PRO A 154 9.55 -6.25 21.27
N ALA A 155 9.74 -5.06 21.84
CA ALA A 155 8.70 -4.06 21.91
C ALA A 155 8.22 -3.73 20.49
N ARG A 156 6.94 -3.43 20.34
CA ARG A 156 6.32 -3.00 19.08
C ARG A 156 5.84 -1.56 19.23
N ILE A 157 5.53 -0.88 18.13
CA ILE A 157 5.04 0.50 18.17
C ILE A 157 3.83 0.63 19.12
N LYS A 158 2.91 -0.33 19.09
CA LYS A 158 1.73 -0.34 19.98
C LYS A 158 2.02 -0.48 21.47
N ASP A 159 3.18 -1.03 21.84
CA ASP A 159 3.57 -1.17 23.25
C ASP A 159 4.08 0.16 23.81
N VAL A 160 4.57 1.05 22.94
CA VAL A 160 5.07 2.39 23.30
C VAL A 160 3.99 3.46 23.14
N ILE A 161 3.24 3.39 22.04
CA ILE A 161 2.19 4.37 21.70
C ILE A 161 0.85 3.70 21.91
N THR A 162 0.30 3.87 23.12
CA THR A 162 -0.90 3.16 23.58
C THR A 162 -2.20 3.93 23.32
N SER A 163 -2.12 5.24 23.05
CA SER A 163 -3.31 6.06 22.77
C SER A 163 -3.73 5.96 21.30
N GLU A 164 -5.04 5.92 21.06
CA GLU A 164 -5.60 5.92 19.70
C GLU A 164 -5.17 7.15 18.90
N ARG A 165 -5.17 8.33 19.54
CA ARG A 165 -4.71 9.58 18.94
C ARG A 165 -3.24 9.52 18.55
N GLY A 166 -2.39 8.93 19.40
CA GLY A 166 -0.98 8.73 19.11
C GLY A 166 -0.78 7.82 17.91
N MET A 167 -1.49 6.69 17.85
CA MET A 167 -1.41 5.76 16.72
C MET A 167 -1.91 6.39 15.40
N ALA A 168 -2.95 7.23 15.47
CA ALA A 168 -3.43 7.98 14.31
C ALA A 168 -2.37 8.97 13.78
N LEU A 169 -1.61 9.62 14.66
CA LEU A 169 -0.49 10.49 14.27
C LEU A 169 0.65 9.68 13.63
N VAL A 170 1.01 8.52 14.19
CA VAL A 170 2.01 7.61 13.59
C VAL A 170 1.57 7.21 12.19
N TYR A 171 0.31 6.81 12.02
CA TYR A 171 -0.21 6.45 10.71
C TYR A 171 -0.15 7.61 9.72
N ARG A 172 -0.51 8.82 10.15
CA ARG A 172 -0.44 10.00 9.28
C ARG A 172 1.01 10.36 8.92
N TRP A 173 1.94 10.23 9.85
CA TRP A 173 3.37 10.38 9.57
C TRP A 173 3.81 9.35 8.53
N HIS A 174 3.50 8.07 8.76
CA HIS A 174 3.91 6.97 7.88
C HIS A 174 3.44 7.15 6.43
N ILE A 175 2.24 7.72 6.21
CA ILE A 175 1.76 8.06 4.87
C ILE A 175 2.65 9.13 4.20
N SER A 176 3.05 10.16 4.94
CA SER A 176 3.87 11.27 4.42
C SER A 176 5.33 10.87 4.22
N LEU A 177 5.84 9.99 5.10
CA LEU A 177 7.22 9.52 5.13
C LEU A 177 7.23 8.03 5.52
N PRO A 178 7.19 7.11 4.54
CA PRO A 178 7.23 5.69 4.83
C PRO A 178 8.67 5.28 5.20
N VAL A 179 8.98 5.29 6.50
CA VAL A 179 10.33 5.05 7.05
C VAL A 179 10.37 3.94 8.12
N LEU A 180 9.49 2.93 8.01
CA LEU A 180 9.34 1.84 9.00
C LEU A 180 9.56 0.46 8.36
#